data_AF-A0A930WAW5-F1
#
_entry.id   AF-A0A930WAW5-F1
#
_cell.length_a   1.000
_cell.length_b   1.000
_cell.length_c   1.000
_cell.angle_alpha   90.00
_cell.angle_beta   90.00
_cell.angle_gamma   90.00
#
_symmetry.space_group_name_H-M   'P 1'
#
loop_
_entity.id
_entity.type
_entity.pdbx_description
1 polymer ?
#
loop_
_entity_poly.entity_id
_entity_poly.type
_entity_poly.pdbx_seq_one_letter_code
_entity_poly.pdbx_strand_id
1 'polypeptide(L)'
;VKWTNGSAAVNDVKNYITDAQVTVGSTTLSVLNDVSLQSAEYDTKNVAGGASVGRVTYHMRYTGTSGNFALAPGASTFDALGDGTITPKDVTAAIQGPMTKVYDGTTDVIGAAKNAVRTIRTANDMVSLTGLIAGDGATNQSTAAYDDKNVGAGNKSITYDVKIDPMNAGNYRIVDAGGAPITALITTTNNTITPRRVNVTFANVNKNFDGTSTNTTIDPSVSAADAAVLNRDSAGLVDGSNKLTNLGSIVSNYGRRTGGTFTPDANAGTNKDVQYAGLAAAMGTTLGGDAGNYEFDTDGYGKGYIERATINVNDPSFTFTATDASKVYDGTTAVKYNGSAASNDVRNYITN
;
A
#
# COMPACT_ATOMS: atom_id res chain seq x y z
N VAL A 1 24.95 11.51 -35.83
CA VAL A 1 24.98 10.07 -36.20
C VAL A 1 26.35 9.51 -35.86
N LYS A 2 26.45 8.44 -35.07
CA LYS A 2 27.72 7.74 -34.84
C LYS A 2 27.77 6.55 -35.79
N TRP A 3 28.83 6.44 -36.58
CA TRP A 3 29.00 5.37 -37.57
C TRP A 3 29.65 4.14 -36.94
N THR A 4 29.94 3.07 -37.69
CA THR A 4 30.45 1.80 -37.11
C THR A 4 31.77 1.94 -36.34
N ASN A 5 32.53 3.02 -36.56
CA ASN A 5 33.71 3.39 -35.78
C ASN A 5 33.43 4.31 -34.57
N GLY A 6 32.15 4.61 -34.30
CA GLY A 6 31.68 5.48 -33.22
C GLY A 6 31.86 6.98 -33.46
N SER A 7 32.45 7.40 -34.58
CA SER A 7 32.69 8.80 -34.93
C SER A 7 31.51 9.41 -35.68
N ALA A 8 31.36 10.73 -35.57
CA ALA A 8 30.45 11.54 -36.38
C ALA A 8 31.21 12.54 -37.28
N ALA A 9 32.55 12.48 -37.28
CA ALA A 9 33.38 13.39 -38.05
C ALA A 9 33.22 13.10 -39.55
N VAL A 10 33.09 14.15 -40.36
CA VAL A 10 32.82 14.05 -41.80
C VAL A 10 33.81 13.13 -42.53
N ASN A 11 35.09 13.17 -42.17
CA ASN A 11 36.12 12.31 -42.77
C ASN A 11 35.88 10.82 -42.49
N ASP A 12 35.31 10.48 -41.34
CA ASP A 12 34.94 9.11 -41.01
C ASP A 12 33.67 8.67 -41.74
N VAL A 13 32.69 9.58 -41.83
CA VAL A 13 31.44 9.33 -42.56
C VAL A 13 31.68 9.12 -44.05
N LYS A 14 32.63 9.87 -44.62
CA LYS A 14 32.98 9.76 -46.05
C LYS A 14 33.38 8.33 -46.45
N ASN A 15 33.91 7.55 -45.52
CA ASN A 15 34.34 6.16 -45.80
C ASN A 15 33.17 5.22 -46.15
N TYR A 16 31.91 5.59 -45.89
CA TYR A 16 30.73 4.83 -46.31
C TYR A 16 30.29 5.12 -47.75
N ILE A 17 30.84 6.17 -48.38
CA ILE A 17 30.57 6.50 -49.78
C ILE A 17 31.61 5.78 -50.63
N THR A 18 31.28 4.59 -51.11
CA THR A 18 32.21 3.75 -51.89
C THR A 18 32.20 4.07 -53.38
N ASP A 19 31.17 4.76 -53.85
CA ASP A 19 30.98 5.05 -55.27
C ASP A 19 30.11 6.28 -55.48
N ALA A 20 30.34 6.97 -56.59
CA ALA A 20 29.51 8.05 -57.09
C ALA A 20 29.71 8.10 -58.61
N GLN A 21 28.64 7.93 -59.38
CA GLN A 21 28.74 7.77 -60.83
C GLN A 21 27.71 8.62 -61.56
N VAL A 22 28.04 8.97 -62.80
CA VAL A 22 27.13 9.61 -63.75
C VAL A 22 27.20 8.86 -65.07
N THR A 23 26.05 8.66 -65.69
CA THR A 23 25.97 8.04 -67.02
C THR A 23 25.89 9.14 -68.07
N VAL A 24 26.87 9.19 -68.98
CA VAL A 24 26.91 10.12 -70.12
C VAL A 24 26.81 9.30 -71.40
N GLY A 25 25.69 9.41 -72.10
CA GLY A 25 25.37 8.50 -73.21
C GLY A 25 25.24 7.06 -72.72
N SER A 26 26.09 6.15 -73.19
CA SER A 26 26.15 4.75 -72.77
C SER A 26 27.29 4.43 -71.79
N THR A 27 28.09 5.43 -71.40
CA THR A 27 29.28 5.23 -70.55
C THR A 27 29.00 5.72 -69.13
N THR A 28 29.31 4.87 -68.16
CA THR A 28 29.26 5.23 -66.74
C THR A 28 30.63 5.71 -66.27
N LEU A 29 30.68 6.91 -65.71
CA LEU A 29 31.91 7.57 -65.26
C LEU A 29 31.84 7.83 -63.77
N SER A 30 32.94 7.58 -63.05
CA SER A 30 33.02 7.92 -61.63
C SER A 30 33.23 9.42 -61.45
N VAL A 31 32.45 10.01 -60.54
CA VAL A 31 32.56 11.40 -60.06
C VAL A 31 32.98 11.46 -58.59
N LEU A 32 33.40 10.34 -58.00
CA LEU A 32 33.71 10.25 -56.58
C LEU A 32 34.81 11.23 -56.13
N ASN A 33 35.80 11.48 -56.98
CA ASN A 33 36.88 12.46 -56.70
C ASN A 33 36.42 13.93 -56.87
N ASP A 34 35.29 14.17 -57.52
CA ASP A 34 34.73 15.50 -57.76
C ASP A 34 33.67 15.89 -56.73
N VAL A 35 33.50 15.10 -55.67
CA VAL A 35 32.50 15.35 -54.62
C VAL A 35 33.14 15.32 -53.24
N SER A 36 32.61 16.15 -52.34
CA SER A 36 33.01 16.22 -50.94
C SER A 36 31.78 16.20 -50.04
N LEU A 37 31.80 15.34 -49.02
CA LEU A 37 30.74 15.27 -48.03
C LEU A 37 30.78 16.52 -47.14
N GLN A 38 29.62 17.13 -46.88
CA GLN A 38 29.48 18.25 -45.95
C GLN A 38 28.90 17.77 -44.61
N SER A 39 27.82 17.00 -44.68
CA SER A 39 27.14 16.40 -43.52
C SER A 39 26.32 15.19 -43.96
N ALA A 40 25.91 14.36 -43.01
CA ALA A 40 24.98 13.29 -43.25
C ALA A 40 24.08 13.07 -42.03
N GLU A 41 22.83 12.72 -42.29
CA GLU A 41 21.83 12.48 -41.25
C GLU A 41 20.88 11.35 -41.61
N TYR A 42 20.37 10.68 -40.57
CA TYR A 42 19.26 9.75 -40.75
C TYR A 42 17.96 10.52 -40.93
N ASP A 43 17.04 9.95 -41.69
CA ASP A 43 15.67 10.41 -41.88
C ASP A 43 14.93 10.67 -40.56
N THR A 44 15.20 9.86 -39.55
CA THR A 44 14.65 9.95 -38.21
C THR A 44 15.67 9.50 -37.18
N LYS A 45 15.48 9.93 -35.94
CA LYS A 45 16.28 9.44 -34.80
C LYS A 45 15.93 8.01 -34.36
N ASN A 46 14.82 7.45 -34.84
CA ASN A 46 14.23 6.24 -34.28
C ASN A 46 14.66 4.97 -35.03
N VAL A 47 14.68 3.86 -34.29
CA VAL A 47 14.75 2.52 -34.87
C VAL A 47 13.50 2.29 -35.70
N ALA A 48 13.67 1.90 -36.97
CA ALA A 48 12.57 1.70 -37.91
C ALA A 48 12.35 0.21 -38.22
N GLY A 49 12.31 -0.64 -37.19
CA GLY A 49 11.94 -2.06 -37.34
C GLY A 49 12.77 -2.87 -38.35
N GLY A 50 14.04 -2.49 -38.58
CA GLY A 50 14.91 -3.14 -39.56
C GLY A 50 14.92 -2.53 -40.96
N ALA A 51 14.14 -1.47 -41.22
CA ALA A 51 14.25 -0.70 -42.46
C ALA A 51 15.66 -0.11 -42.60
N SER A 52 16.27 -0.36 -43.76
CA SER A 52 17.61 0.12 -44.12
C SER A 52 17.61 1.02 -45.33
N VAL A 53 16.64 0.89 -46.24
CA VAL A 53 16.71 1.53 -47.56
C VAL A 53 16.48 3.04 -47.50
N GLY A 54 17.38 3.82 -48.12
CA GLY A 54 17.22 5.26 -48.30
C GLY A 54 17.11 6.09 -47.01
N ARG A 55 17.60 5.55 -45.90
CA ARG A 55 17.44 6.16 -44.56
C ARG A 55 18.43 7.25 -44.25
N VAL A 56 19.49 7.39 -45.03
CA VAL A 56 20.54 8.39 -44.82
C VAL A 56 20.51 9.39 -45.95
N THR A 57 20.45 10.68 -45.61
CA THR A 57 20.70 11.77 -46.54
C THR A 57 22.14 12.24 -46.38
N TYR A 58 22.89 12.21 -47.49
CA TYR A 58 24.25 12.75 -47.58
C TYR A 58 24.21 14.09 -48.31
N HIS A 59 24.59 15.16 -47.60
CA HIS A 59 24.70 16.50 -48.17
C HIS A 59 26.08 16.66 -48.80
N MET A 60 26.12 16.68 -50.12
CA MET A 60 27.36 16.68 -50.91
C MET A 60 27.63 18.05 -51.50
N ARG A 61 28.89 18.42 -51.63
CA ARG A 61 29.37 19.56 -52.42
C ARG A 61 30.15 19.05 -53.63
N TYR A 62 29.77 19.52 -54.81
CA TYR A 62 30.53 19.28 -56.03
C TYR A 62 31.77 20.19 -56.05
N THR A 63 32.95 19.60 -56.16
CA THR A 63 34.22 20.34 -56.19
C THR A 63 34.66 20.67 -57.61
N GLY A 64 34.21 19.91 -58.60
CA GLY A 64 34.52 20.15 -60.01
C GLY A 64 36.00 20.00 -60.36
N THR A 65 36.76 19.23 -59.59
CA THR A 65 38.21 19.13 -59.70
C THR A 65 38.66 18.63 -61.08
N SER A 66 37.89 17.72 -61.69
CA SER A 66 38.15 17.21 -63.04
C SER A 66 37.76 18.17 -64.17
N GLY A 67 36.89 19.15 -63.90
CA GLY A 67 36.32 20.07 -64.91
C GLY A 67 35.38 19.42 -65.93
N ASN A 68 35.15 18.10 -65.86
CA ASN A 68 34.40 17.35 -66.87
C ASN A 68 32.88 17.38 -66.67
N PHE A 69 32.41 17.76 -65.48
CA PHE A 69 31.00 17.79 -65.13
C PHE A 69 30.61 19.13 -64.51
N ALA A 70 29.32 19.45 -64.56
CA ALA A 70 28.75 20.61 -63.89
C ALA A 70 27.39 20.22 -63.31
N LEU A 71 27.04 20.78 -62.15
CA LEU A 71 25.67 20.75 -61.67
C LEU A 71 24.81 21.74 -62.45
N ALA A 72 23.50 21.68 -62.25
CA ALA A 72 22.56 22.66 -62.81
C ALA A 72 23.00 24.10 -62.46
N PRO A 73 22.75 25.10 -63.34
CA PRO A 73 23.15 26.48 -63.11
C PRO A 73 22.73 26.99 -61.72
N GLY A 74 23.69 27.48 -60.95
CA GLY A 74 23.47 27.99 -59.59
C GLY A 74 23.56 26.96 -58.47
N ALA A 75 23.67 25.66 -58.77
CA ALA A 75 23.85 24.62 -57.76
C ALA A 75 25.34 24.36 -57.47
N SER A 76 25.68 24.23 -56.18
CA SER A 76 27.02 23.79 -55.73
C SER A 76 26.97 22.60 -54.78
N THR A 77 25.75 22.23 -54.34
CA THR A 77 25.48 21.13 -53.43
C THR A 77 24.34 20.28 -53.97
N PHE A 78 24.28 19.03 -53.55
CA PHE A 78 23.21 18.10 -53.86
C PHE A 78 23.07 17.08 -52.74
N ASP A 79 21.91 16.46 -52.65
CA ASP A 79 21.65 15.38 -51.69
C ASP A 79 21.70 14.03 -52.40
N ALA A 80 22.30 13.05 -51.73
CA ALA A 80 22.27 11.65 -52.13
C ALA A 80 21.63 10.81 -51.02
N LEU A 81 20.82 9.84 -51.40
CA LEU A 81 20.25 8.88 -50.46
C LEU A 81 21.15 7.65 -50.38
N GLY A 82 21.31 7.13 -49.17
CA GLY A 82 21.93 5.84 -48.95
C GLY A 82 21.22 5.04 -47.88
N ASP A 83 21.57 3.76 -47.83
CA ASP A 83 21.00 2.84 -46.88
C ASP A 83 21.69 2.96 -45.52
N GLY A 84 20.96 2.70 -44.43
CA GLY A 84 21.50 2.66 -43.09
C GLY A 84 20.52 2.14 -42.06
N THR A 85 21.05 1.52 -41.01
CA THR A 85 20.26 0.89 -39.94
C THR A 85 20.57 1.54 -38.59
N ILE A 86 19.54 1.81 -37.80
CA ILE A 86 19.65 2.18 -36.38
C ILE A 86 19.26 0.95 -35.56
N THR A 87 20.15 0.49 -34.68
CA THR A 87 19.89 -0.65 -33.79
C THR A 87 19.38 -0.18 -32.42
N PRO A 88 18.48 -0.94 -31.76
CA PRO A 88 18.05 -0.62 -30.41
C PRO A 88 19.22 -0.59 -29.42
N LYS A 89 19.15 0.33 -28.46
CA LYS A 89 20.10 0.40 -27.34
C LYS A 89 19.64 -0.52 -26.20
N ASP A 90 20.55 -1.27 -25.62
CA ASP A 90 20.24 -2.07 -24.43
C ASP A 90 19.99 -1.18 -23.19
N VAL A 91 18.94 -1.57 -22.45
CA VAL A 91 18.56 -1.00 -21.16
C VAL A 91 18.44 -2.14 -20.16
N THR A 92 19.31 -2.15 -19.17
CA THR A 92 19.32 -3.18 -18.13
C THR A 92 18.23 -2.91 -17.11
N ALA A 93 17.33 -3.88 -16.92
CA ALA A 93 16.29 -3.83 -15.90
C ALA A 93 16.71 -4.56 -14.62
N ALA A 94 16.36 -4.00 -13.46
CA ALA A 94 16.61 -4.63 -12.16
C ALA A 94 15.45 -4.36 -11.18
N ILE A 95 14.83 -5.44 -10.68
CA ILE A 95 13.84 -5.37 -9.60
C ILE A 95 14.51 -4.92 -8.30
N GLN A 96 13.96 -3.91 -7.63
CA GLN A 96 14.55 -3.23 -6.48
C GLN A 96 14.26 -3.95 -5.15
N GLY A 97 14.61 -5.24 -5.11
CA GLY A 97 14.53 -6.09 -3.93
C GLY A 97 13.13 -6.64 -3.62
N PRO A 98 13.01 -7.45 -2.55
CA PRO A 98 11.73 -7.95 -2.08
C PRO A 98 10.85 -6.82 -1.54
N MET A 99 9.55 -6.94 -1.75
CA MET A 99 8.57 -5.94 -1.33
C MET A 99 7.78 -6.44 -0.11
N THR A 100 7.45 -5.51 0.79
CA THR A 100 6.61 -5.74 1.95
C THR A 100 5.50 -4.70 2.02
N LYS A 101 4.27 -5.11 2.36
CA LYS A 101 3.18 -4.19 2.73
C LYS A 101 2.44 -4.66 3.98
N VAL A 102 1.73 -3.74 4.62
CA VAL A 102 0.66 -4.09 5.57
C VAL A 102 -0.60 -4.33 4.76
N TYR A 103 -1.40 -5.31 5.17
CA TYR A 103 -2.66 -5.60 4.52
C TYR A 103 -3.57 -4.36 4.46
N ASP A 104 -4.05 -4.06 3.26
CA ASP A 104 -4.91 -2.93 2.89
C ASP A 104 -6.08 -3.36 2.00
N GLY A 105 -6.22 -4.67 1.78
CA GLY A 105 -7.23 -5.28 0.92
C GLY A 105 -7.00 -5.13 -0.58
N THR A 106 -5.79 -4.73 -1.02
CA THR A 106 -5.45 -4.62 -2.46
C THR A 106 -4.18 -5.40 -2.82
N THR A 107 -4.03 -5.69 -4.12
CA THR A 107 -2.82 -6.30 -4.70
C THR A 107 -1.78 -5.27 -5.11
N ASP A 108 -1.99 -3.98 -4.80
CA ASP A 108 -1.15 -2.90 -5.31
C ASP A 108 0.26 -2.95 -4.70
N VAL A 109 1.25 -2.66 -5.55
CA VAL A 109 2.63 -2.41 -5.15
C VAL A 109 2.88 -0.91 -5.00
N ILE A 110 2.57 -0.13 -6.03
CA ILE A 110 2.75 1.33 -6.01
C ILE A 110 1.78 1.94 -4.99
N GLY A 111 2.31 2.76 -4.09
CA GLY A 111 1.55 3.46 -3.05
C GLY A 111 1.34 2.65 -1.77
N ALA A 112 1.49 1.32 -1.82
CA ALA A 112 1.20 0.43 -0.68
C ALA A 112 2.43 -0.31 -0.16
N ALA A 113 3.31 -0.77 -1.04
CA ALA A 113 4.48 -1.55 -0.68
C ALA A 113 5.70 -0.68 -0.35
N LYS A 114 6.67 -1.31 0.32
CA LYS A 114 8.01 -0.80 0.54
C LYS A 114 9.04 -1.88 0.25
N ASN A 115 10.23 -1.47 -0.16
CA ASN A 115 11.42 -2.33 -0.12
C ASN A 115 12.29 -1.92 1.09
N ALA A 116 13.52 -2.44 1.16
CA ALA A 116 14.47 -2.12 2.23
C ALA A 116 14.86 -0.64 2.30
N VAL A 117 14.62 0.15 1.26
CA VAL A 117 15.11 1.52 1.12
C VAL A 117 13.99 2.55 1.28
N ARG A 118 12.79 2.27 0.76
CA ARG A 118 11.71 3.28 0.64
C ARG A 118 10.34 2.65 0.46
N THR A 119 9.30 3.47 0.64
CA THR A 119 7.97 3.21 0.08
C THR A 119 8.00 3.35 -1.42
N ILE A 120 7.35 2.43 -2.14
CA ILE A 120 7.26 2.45 -3.59
C ILE A 120 6.20 3.45 -4.00
N ARG A 121 6.57 4.47 -4.79
CA ARG A 121 5.64 5.50 -5.28
C ARG A 121 5.60 5.60 -6.79
N THR A 122 6.62 5.10 -7.46
CA THR A 122 6.76 5.16 -8.92
C THR A 122 7.31 3.84 -9.48
N ALA A 123 7.21 3.66 -10.80
CA ALA A 123 7.81 2.50 -11.48
C ALA A 123 9.33 2.40 -11.24
N ASN A 124 10.02 3.54 -11.12
CA ASN A 124 11.45 3.61 -10.85
C ASN A 124 11.84 3.13 -9.44
N ASP A 125 10.92 3.20 -8.48
CA ASP A 125 11.20 2.71 -7.12
C ASP A 125 11.17 1.18 -7.05
N MET A 126 10.45 0.50 -7.96
CA MET A 126 10.31 -0.96 -7.99
C MET A 126 11.16 -1.63 -9.07
N VAL A 127 11.37 -0.98 -10.22
CA VAL A 127 12.22 -1.48 -11.31
C VAL A 127 13.16 -0.36 -11.74
N SER A 128 14.47 -0.58 -11.66
CA SER A 128 15.45 0.33 -12.24
C SER A 128 15.65 -0.02 -13.71
N LEU A 129 15.65 0.99 -14.58
CA LEU A 129 16.01 0.88 -15.99
C LEU A 129 17.29 1.68 -16.25
N THR A 130 18.43 0.99 -16.30
CA THR A 130 19.75 1.59 -16.50
C THR A 130 20.12 1.56 -17.97
N GLY A 131 20.48 2.71 -18.55
CA GLY A 131 20.89 2.82 -19.95
C GLY A 131 19.97 3.69 -20.81
N LEU A 132 18.81 4.11 -20.28
CA LEU A 132 17.97 5.13 -20.90
C LEU A 132 18.77 6.41 -21.17
N ILE A 133 18.55 7.02 -22.34
CA ILE A 133 19.23 8.27 -22.70
C ILE A 133 18.52 9.44 -22.02
N ALA A 134 19.27 10.18 -21.21
CA ALA A 134 18.76 11.38 -20.55
C ALA A 134 18.37 12.44 -21.61
N GLY A 135 17.18 13.03 -21.43
CA GLY A 135 16.65 14.08 -22.32
C GLY A 135 15.95 13.57 -23.58
N ASP A 136 15.95 12.26 -23.86
CA ASP A 136 15.27 11.69 -25.04
C ASP A 136 13.75 11.49 -24.85
N GLY A 137 13.26 11.71 -23.63
CA GLY A 137 11.84 11.58 -23.28
C GLY A 137 11.40 10.15 -22.93
N ALA A 138 12.31 9.17 -23.05
CA ALA A 138 12.05 7.79 -22.66
C ALA A 138 11.83 7.67 -21.14
N THR A 139 10.75 7.00 -20.73
CA THR A 139 10.38 6.85 -19.32
C THR A 139 10.05 5.41 -18.98
N ASN A 140 10.32 5.04 -17.73
CA ASN A 140 9.94 3.75 -17.17
C ASN A 140 8.44 3.75 -16.87
N GLN A 141 7.71 2.83 -17.51
CA GLN A 141 6.28 2.60 -17.29
C GLN A 141 6.01 1.18 -16.80
N SER A 142 6.99 0.58 -16.12
CA SER A 142 6.82 -0.76 -15.55
C SER A 142 5.65 -0.78 -14.56
N THR A 143 4.91 -1.88 -14.53
CA THR A 143 3.83 -2.12 -13.55
C THR A 143 4.12 -3.38 -12.74
N ALA A 144 3.50 -3.50 -11.56
CA ALA A 144 3.62 -4.68 -10.71
C ALA A 144 2.41 -4.82 -9.79
N ALA A 145 2.01 -6.07 -9.52
CA ALA A 145 0.97 -6.40 -8.56
C ALA A 145 1.33 -7.68 -7.80
N TYR A 146 0.91 -7.76 -6.54
CA TYR A 146 0.86 -9.02 -5.83
C TYR A 146 -0.16 -9.95 -6.51
N ASP A 147 0.13 -11.24 -6.58
CA ASP A 147 -0.79 -12.20 -7.23
C ASP A 147 -2.13 -12.32 -6.47
N ASP A 148 -2.11 -12.10 -5.15
CA ASP A 148 -3.30 -12.02 -4.31
C ASP A 148 -3.08 -11.07 -3.11
N LYS A 149 -4.17 -10.62 -2.49
CA LYS A 149 -4.15 -9.64 -1.39
C LYS A 149 -3.80 -10.23 -0.02
N ASN A 150 -3.83 -11.55 0.15
CA ASN A 150 -3.83 -12.18 1.47
C ASN A 150 -2.46 -12.13 2.14
N VAL A 151 -2.45 -12.16 3.47
CA VAL A 151 -1.25 -12.22 4.28
C VAL A 151 -0.37 -13.42 3.92
N GLY A 152 0.94 -13.20 3.97
CA GLY A 152 1.95 -14.24 3.82
C GLY A 152 3.34 -13.66 4.04
N ALA A 153 4.23 -14.45 4.65
CA ALA A 153 5.55 -14.02 5.07
C ALA A 153 6.62 -14.67 4.19
N GLY A 154 7.27 -13.86 3.35
CA GLY A 154 8.38 -14.28 2.48
C GLY A 154 8.01 -15.28 1.39
N ASN A 155 6.73 -15.49 1.12
CA ASN A 155 6.20 -16.43 0.14
C ASN A 155 5.23 -15.79 -0.87
N LYS A 156 5.06 -14.46 -0.81
CA LYS A 156 4.13 -13.76 -1.69
C LYS A 156 4.78 -13.53 -3.05
N SER A 157 4.00 -13.77 -4.09
CA SER A 157 4.40 -13.49 -5.45
C SER A 157 4.04 -12.07 -5.87
N ILE A 158 4.95 -11.43 -6.60
CA ILE A 158 4.67 -10.21 -7.35
C ILE A 158 5.07 -10.45 -8.79
N THR A 159 4.15 -10.14 -9.69
CA THR A 159 4.35 -10.22 -11.13
C THR A 159 4.59 -8.80 -11.68
N TYR A 160 5.73 -8.63 -12.34
CA TYR A 160 6.21 -7.38 -12.93
C TYR A 160 6.09 -7.41 -14.44
N ASP A 161 5.57 -6.32 -14.98
CA ASP A 161 5.54 -6.02 -16.40
C ASP A 161 6.52 -4.89 -16.67
N VAL A 162 7.73 -5.23 -17.13
CA VAL A 162 8.83 -4.27 -17.30
C VAL A 162 8.71 -3.58 -18.65
N LYS A 163 8.51 -2.26 -18.63
CA LYS A 163 8.20 -1.49 -19.84
C LYS A 163 8.84 -0.10 -19.85
N ILE A 164 9.19 0.33 -21.05
CA ILE A 164 9.46 1.73 -21.41
C ILE A 164 8.18 2.27 -22.06
N ASP A 165 7.96 3.58 -21.99
CA ASP A 165 6.82 4.21 -22.64
C ASP A 165 6.70 3.81 -24.12
N PRO A 166 5.47 3.68 -24.65
CA PRO A 166 5.24 3.15 -26.00
C PRO A 166 5.90 3.95 -27.12
N MET A 167 6.10 5.27 -26.95
CA MET A 167 6.68 6.14 -27.98
C MET A 167 8.18 5.88 -28.17
N ASN A 168 8.86 5.43 -27.11
CA ASN A 168 10.30 5.18 -27.12
C ASN A 168 10.66 3.69 -27.09
N ALA A 169 9.72 2.79 -26.79
CA ALA A 169 9.99 1.37 -26.60
C ALA A 169 10.75 0.71 -27.77
N GLY A 170 10.45 1.08 -29.02
CA GLY A 170 11.14 0.54 -30.20
C GLY A 170 12.64 0.91 -30.31
N ASN A 171 13.07 1.98 -29.63
CA ASN A 171 14.45 2.45 -29.65
C ASN A 171 15.36 1.69 -28.66
N TYR A 172 14.76 0.89 -27.78
CA TYR A 172 15.47 0.21 -26.70
C TYR A 172 15.16 -1.29 -26.69
N ARG A 173 16.13 -2.08 -26.22
CA ARG A 173 15.92 -3.48 -25.88
C ARG A 173 16.11 -3.64 -24.38
N ILE A 174 15.07 -4.11 -23.70
CA ILE A 174 15.14 -4.35 -22.25
C ILE A 174 15.85 -5.69 -22.03
N VAL A 175 16.91 -5.67 -21.21
CA VAL A 175 17.74 -6.84 -20.92
C VAL A 175 17.92 -7.03 -19.43
N ASP A 176 18.22 -8.25 -19.01
CA ASP A 176 18.66 -8.54 -17.64
C ASP A 176 20.13 -8.13 -17.40
N ALA A 177 20.64 -8.39 -16.21
CA ALA A 177 22.02 -8.07 -15.84
C ALA A 177 23.08 -8.85 -16.66
N GLY A 178 22.70 -9.99 -17.25
CA GLY A 178 23.53 -10.80 -18.14
C GLY A 178 23.44 -10.39 -19.62
N GLY A 179 22.57 -9.42 -19.95
CA GLY A 179 22.33 -8.97 -21.32
C GLY A 179 21.32 -9.83 -22.08
N ALA A 180 20.63 -10.77 -21.42
CA ALA A 180 19.58 -11.55 -22.06
C ALA A 180 18.30 -10.70 -22.18
N PRO A 181 17.57 -10.77 -23.30
CA PRO A 181 16.37 -9.97 -23.50
C PRO A 181 15.25 -10.39 -22.55
N ILE A 182 14.59 -9.40 -21.94
CA ILE A 182 13.39 -9.60 -21.13
C ILE A 182 12.18 -9.35 -22.03
N THR A 183 11.49 -10.44 -22.40
CA THR A 183 10.31 -10.39 -23.29
C THR A 183 9.03 -10.90 -22.62
N ALA A 184 9.14 -11.42 -21.39
CA ALA A 184 8.04 -11.96 -20.61
C ALA A 184 7.94 -11.26 -19.25
N LEU A 185 6.80 -11.45 -18.58
CA LEU A 185 6.60 -11.00 -17.21
C LEU A 185 7.64 -11.64 -16.28
N ILE A 186 8.06 -10.89 -15.27
CA ILE A 186 9.01 -11.36 -14.25
C ILE A 186 8.21 -11.61 -12.96
N THR A 187 8.32 -12.80 -12.39
CA THR A 187 7.72 -13.10 -11.09
C THR A 187 8.80 -13.25 -10.02
N THR A 188 8.61 -12.55 -8.91
CA THR A 188 9.39 -12.75 -7.67
C THR A 188 8.50 -13.42 -6.64
N THR A 189 9.05 -14.26 -5.76
CA THR A 189 8.26 -15.10 -4.82
C THR A 189 8.60 -14.88 -3.34
N ASN A 190 9.51 -13.96 -3.05
CA ASN A 190 10.05 -13.71 -1.71
C ASN A 190 9.48 -12.44 -1.05
N ASN A 191 8.26 -12.06 -1.40
CA ASN A 191 7.61 -10.84 -0.90
C ASN A 191 6.76 -11.15 0.34
N THR A 192 6.34 -10.10 1.04
CA THR A 192 5.57 -10.22 2.29
C THR A 192 4.34 -9.31 2.30
N ILE A 193 3.21 -9.82 2.78
CA ILE A 193 2.05 -9.04 3.23
C ILE A 193 1.86 -9.37 4.71
N THR A 194 2.01 -8.36 5.58
CA THR A 194 1.83 -8.51 7.03
C THR A 194 0.37 -8.26 7.43
N PRO A 195 -0.15 -8.95 8.47
CA PRO A 195 -1.49 -8.69 8.97
C PRO A 195 -1.71 -7.24 9.33
N ARG A 196 -2.94 -6.76 9.11
CA ARG A 196 -3.36 -5.46 9.60
C ARG A 196 -3.78 -5.56 11.05
N ARG A 197 -2.97 -5.01 11.95
CA ARG A 197 -3.38 -4.80 13.35
C ARG A 197 -4.48 -3.74 13.41
N VAL A 198 -5.65 -4.12 13.92
CA VAL A 198 -6.79 -3.20 14.10
C VAL A 198 -7.04 -3.02 15.59
N ASN A 199 -6.94 -1.77 16.04
CA ASN A 199 -7.21 -1.42 17.43
C ASN A 199 -8.67 -0.96 17.57
N VAL A 200 -9.46 -1.73 18.31
CA VAL A 200 -10.85 -1.38 18.63
C VAL A 200 -10.87 -0.62 19.96
N THR A 201 -11.50 0.55 19.93
CA THR A 201 -11.68 1.44 21.08
C THR A 201 -13.12 1.37 21.55
N PHE A 202 -13.35 1.49 22.85
CA PHE A 202 -14.70 1.49 23.44
C PHE A 202 -14.91 2.77 24.22
N ALA A 203 -16.08 3.39 24.05
CA ALA A 203 -16.45 4.57 24.84
C ALA A 203 -16.63 4.23 26.32
N ASN A 204 -16.57 5.24 27.18
CA ASN A 204 -16.88 5.06 28.59
C ASN A 204 -18.37 4.75 28.76
N VAL A 205 -18.68 3.73 29.55
CA VAL A 205 -20.06 3.29 29.81
C VAL A 205 -20.43 3.41 31.29
N ASN A 206 -21.72 3.51 31.57
CA ASN A 206 -22.22 3.55 32.94
C ASN A 206 -23.57 2.87 33.08
N LYS A 207 -23.89 2.50 34.32
CA LYS A 207 -25.18 1.96 34.72
C LYS A 207 -25.47 2.29 36.19
N ASN A 208 -26.73 2.22 36.57
CA ASN A 208 -27.12 2.15 37.97
C ASN A 208 -26.85 0.76 38.54
N PHE A 209 -26.56 0.70 39.84
CA PHE A 209 -26.42 -0.57 40.54
C PHE A 209 -27.73 -1.36 40.49
N ASP A 210 -27.65 -2.57 39.94
CA ASP A 210 -28.75 -3.52 39.80
C ASP A 210 -28.39 -4.92 40.35
N GLY A 211 -27.29 -5.01 41.10
CA GLY A 211 -26.76 -6.27 41.62
C GLY A 211 -25.97 -7.12 40.62
N THR A 212 -25.76 -6.66 39.38
CA THR A 212 -25.04 -7.41 38.34
C THR A 212 -23.83 -6.64 37.77
N SER A 213 -22.82 -7.38 37.36
CA SER A 213 -21.67 -6.84 36.62
C SER A 213 -21.95 -6.61 35.14
N THR A 214 -23.11 -7.01 34.62
CA THR A 214 -23.37 -6.99 33.17
C THR A 214 -23.38 -5.57 32.63
N ASN A 215 -22.68 -5.37 31.51
CA ASN A 215 -22.74 -4.17 30.70
C ASN A 215 -23.53 -4.46 29.42
N THR A 216 -24.56 -3.67 29.14
CA THR A 216 -25.42 -3.81 27.95
C THR A 216 -25.15 -2.74 26.89
N THR A 217 -24.28 -1.77 27.18
CA THR A 217 -23.90 -0.72 26.23
C THR A 217 -22.56 -1.05 25.60
N ILE A 218 -22.56 -1.31 24.30
CA ILE A 218 -21.36 -1.68 23.54
C ILE A 218 -21.20 -0.64 22.44
N ASP A 219 -20.21 0.24 22.59
CA ASP A 219 -19.95 1.35 21.67
C ASP A 219 -18.52 1.31 21.12
N PRO A 220 -18.23 0.40 20.17
CA PRO A 220 -16.91 0.17 19.61
C PRO A 220 -16.61 1.07 18.40
N SER A 221 -15.40 1.60 18.32
CA SER A 221 -14.89 2.35 17.17
C SER A 221 -13.49 1.94 16.75
N VAL A 222 -13.17 2.15 15.46
CA VAL A 222 -11.84 1.98 14.88
C VAL A 222 -11.35 3.30 14.26
N SER A 223 -10.09 3.34 13.81
CA SER A 223 -9.60 4.48 13.04
C SER A 223 -10.27 4.55 11.67
N ALA A 224 -10.32 5.75 11.06
CA ALA A 224 -10.86 5.90 9.70
C ALA A 224 -10.08 5.07 8.64
N ALA A 225 -8.78 4.88 8.85
CA ALA A 225 -7.95 4.06 7.98
C ALA A 225 -8.32 2.56 8.08
N ASP A 226 -8.58 2.07 9.30
CA ASP A 226 -9.02 0.69 9.50
C ASP A 226 -10.46 0.49 9.03
N ALA A 227 -11.33 1.48 9.24
CA ALA A 227 -12.70 1.47 8.73
C ALA A 227 -12.75 1.27 7.21
N ALA A 228 -11.89 1.98 6.47
CA ALA A 228 -11.82 1.87 5.02
C ALA A 228 -11.40 0.47 4.55
N VAL A 229 -10.46 -0.17 5.23
CA VAL A 229 -9.97 -1.53 4.88
C VAL A 229 -10.99 -2.59 5.29
N LEU A 230 -11.55 -2.50 6.50
CA LEU A 230 -12.60 -3.39 6.97
C LEU A 230 -13.83 -3.36 6.07
N ASN A 231 -14.29 -2.17 5.65
CA ASN A 231 -15.44 -2.03 4.75
C ASN A 231 -15.16 -2.50 3.32
N ARG A 232 -13.88 -2.61 2.92
CA ARG A 232 -13.51 -3.20 1.62
C ARG A 232 -13.76 -4.70 1.61
N ASP A 233 -13.47 -5.38 2.73
CA ASP A 233 -13.66 -6.83 2.87
C ASP A 233 -15.07 -7.21 3.34
N SER A 234 -15.70 -6.36 4.16
CA SER A 234 -17.06 -6.56 4.67
C SER A 234 -17.84 -5.26 4.66
N ALA A 235 -18.59 -5.03 3.58
CA ALA A 235 -19.32 -3.79 3.37
C ALA A 235 -20.34 -3.53 4.49
N GLY A 236 -20.26 -2.36 5.12
CA GLY A 236 -21.17 -1.95 6.21
C GLY A 236 -20.78 -2.47 7.60
N LEU A 237 -19.64 -3.14 7.73
CA LEU A 237 -19.07 -3.53 9.02
C LEU A 237 -18.75 -2.30 9.89
N VAL A 238 -18.35 -1.20 9.26
CA VAL A 238 -18.08 0.06 9.94
C VAL A 238 -18.96 1.16 9.39
N ASP A 239 -19.68 1.88 10.26
CA ASP A 239 -20.56 2.98 9.87
C ASP A 239 -19.82 4.29 9.55
N GLY A 240 -20.58 5.33 9.18
CA GLY A 240 -20.02 6.66 8.85
C GLY A 240 -19.36 7.40 10.02
N SER A 241 -19.54 6.94 11.25
CA SER A 241 -18.90 7.46 12.47
C SER A 241 -17.72 6.58 12.93
N ASN A 242 -17.26 5.66 12.07
CA ASN A 242 -16.24 4.67 12.36
C ASN A 242 -16.62 3.66 13.47
N LYS A 243 -17.92 3.42 13.68
CA LYS A 243 -18.43 2.47 14.68
C LYS A 243 -18.60 1.08 14.07
N LEU A 244 -18.18 0.05 14.82
CA LEU A 244 -18.38 -1.34 14.42
C LEU A 244 -19.83 -1.76 14.68
N THR A 245 -20.46 -2.39 13.69
CA THR A 245 -21.88 -2.76 13.74
C THR A 245 -22.12 -4.20 14.18
N ASN A 246 -21.09 -5.03 14.22
CA ASN A 246 -21.17 -6.48 14.44
C ASN A 246 -20.94 -6.92 15.89
N LEU A 247 -20.65 -6.01 16.82
CA LEU A 247 -20.26 -6.35 18.19
C LEU A 247 -21.39 -6.22 19.21
N GLY A 248 -22.63 -5.90 18.80
CA GLY A 248 -23.73 -5.64 19.74
C GLY A 248 -24.13 -6.81 20.65
N SER A 249 -23.69 -8.04 20.36
CA SER A 249 -24.05 -9.26 21.10
C SER A 249 -22.90 -9.88 21.88
N ILE A 250 -21.71 -9.27 21.90
CA ILE A 250 -20.58 -9.81 22.66
C ILE A 250 -20.83 -9.71 24.16
N VAL A 251 -20.23 -10.62 24.92
CA VAL A 251 -20.35 -10.62 26.38
C VAL A 251 -19.57 -9.44 26.95
N SER A 252 -20.23 -8.61 27.75
CA SER A 252 -19.58 -7.46 28.39
C SER A 252 -19.92 -7.34 29.88
N ASN A 253 -18.88 -7.04 30.67
CA ASN A 253 -18.99 -6.93 32.12
C ASN A 253 -18.14 -5.78 32.66
N TYR A 254 -18.63 -5.12 33.70
CA TYR A 254 -17.86 -4.29 34.61
C TYR A 254 -17.06 -5.16 35.58
N GLY A 255 -15.86 -4.71 35.94
CA GLY A 255 -14.96 -5.49 36.75
C GLY A 255 -13.68 -4.77 37.10
N ARG A 256 -12.66 -5.59 37.38
CA ARG A 256 -11.30 -5.14 37.62
C ARG A 256 -10.34 -6.03 36.84
N ARG A 257 -9.35 -5.40 36.21
CA ARG A 257 -8.25 -6.09 35.53
C ARG A 257 -6.98 -5.99 36.37
N THR A 258 -6.40 -7.14 36.72
CA THR A 258 -5.15 -7.21 37.48
C THR A 258 -4.26 -8.29 36.88
N GLY A 259 -3.01 -7.96 36.54
CA GLY A 259 -2.06 -8.93 35.99
C GLY A 259 -2.52 -9.58 34.67
N GLY A 260 -3.35 -8.88 33.88
CA GLY A 260 -3.91 -9.40 32.63
C GLY A 260 -5.24 -10.15 32.78
N THR A 261 -5.58 -10.62 33.99
CA THR A 261 -6.84 -11.30 34.28
C THR A 261 -7.95 -10.30 34.61
N PHE A 262 -9.14 -10.54 34.05
CA PHE A 262 -10.35 -9.78 34.33
C PHE A 262 -11.23 -10.53 35.33
N THR A 263 -11.72 -9.83 36.36
CA THR A 263 -12.68 -10.36 37.33
C THR A 263 -13.93 -9.49 37.31
N PRO A 264 -15.12 -10.05 36.97
CA PRO A 264 -16.37 -9.32 37.06
C PRO A 264 -16.64 -8.83 38.48
N ASP A 265 -17.15 -7.61 38.62
CA ASP A 265 -17.47 -7.00 39.91
C ASP A 265 -18.73 -6.14 39.78
N ALA A 266 -19.81 -6.61 40.40
CA ALA A 266 -21.12 -5.94 40.39
C ALA A 266 -21.18 -4.70 41.29
N ASN A 267 -20.20 -4.48 42.17
CA ASN A 267 -20.26 -3.40 43.15
C ASN A 267 -20.17 -2.02 42.49
N ALA A 268 -20.90 -1.06 43.05
CA ALA A 268 -20.81 0.34 42.67
C ALA A 268 -19.38 0.87 42.82
N GLY A 269 -18.96 1.74 41.90
CA GLY A 269 -17.62 2.29 41.89
C GLY A 269 -17.31 3.08 40.63
N THR A 270 -16.32 3.98 40.73
CA THR A 270 -15.80 4.79 39.62
C THR A 270 -14.58 4.14 38.97
N ASN A 271 -14.33 4.43 37.69
CA ASN A 271 -13.15 3.96 36.95
C ASN A 271 -13.00 2.42 36.95
N LYS A 272 -14.12 1.72 36.86
CA LYS A 272 -14.14 0.27 36.69
C LYS A 272 -13.59 -0.08 35.31
N ASP A 273 -12.94 -1.24 35.23
CA ASP A 273 -12.63 -1.84 33.93
C ASP A 273 -13.91 -2.42 33.34
N VAL A 274 -14.03 -2.38 32.01
CA VAL A 274 -15.12 -3.01 31.28
C VAL A 274 -14.52 -3.94 30.24
N GLN A 275 -14.82 -5.24 30.34
CA GLN A 275 -14.39 -6.24 29.35
C GLN A 275 -15.45 -6.36 28.26
N TYR A 276 -14.99 -6.55 27.03
CA TYR A 276 -15.78 -6.86 25.84
C TYR A 276 -15.23 -8.19 25.28
N ALA A 277 -15.70 -9.29 25.85
CA ALA A 277 -15.10 -10.61 25.65
C ALA A 277 -15.45 -11.19 24.27
N GLY A 278 -14.49 -11.86 23.64
CA GLY A 278 -14.67 -12.49 22.33
C GLY A 278 -14.60 -11.53 21.15
N LEU A 279 -13.91 -10.39 21.30
CA LEU A 279 -13.71 -9.39 20.25
C LEU A 279 -13.14 -10.02 18.96
N ALA A 280 -11.99 -10.71 19.06
CA ALA A 280 -11.37 -11.32 17.89
C ALA A 280 -12.26 -12.37 17.21
N ALA A 281 -13.02 -13.15 18.00
CA ALA A 281 -13.93 -14.18 17.48
C ALA A 281 -15.11 -13.57 16.70
N ALA A 282 -15.71 -12.50 17.24
CA ALA A 282 -16.80 -11.78 16.57
C ALA A 282 -16.31 -11.12 15.26
N MET A 283 -15.15 -10.46 15.30
CA MET A 283 -14.54 -9.88 14.10
C MET A 283 -14.20 -10.96 13.06
N GLY A 284 -13.59 -12.08 13.48
CA GLY A 284 -13.25 -13.19 12.60
C GLY A 284 -14.48 -13.81 11.93
N THR A 285 -15.59 -13.95 12.67
CA THR A 285 -16.85 -14.46 12.11
C THR A 285 -17.40 -13.55 11.02
N THR A 286 -17.36 -12.23 11.23
CA THR A 286 -17.87 -11.26 10.24
C THR A 286 -16.96 -11.13 9.01
N LEU A 287 -15.63 -11.23 9.19
CA LEU A 287 -14.65 -11.15 8.11
C LEU A 287 -14.51 -12.45 7.31
N GLY A 288 -14.93 -13.58 7.87
CA GLY A 288 -14.94 -14.87 7.19
C GLY A 288 -13.56 -15.24 6.62
N GLY A 289 -13.49 -15.45 5.29
CA GLY A 289 -12.24 -15.82 4.60
C GLY A 289 -11.12 -14.78 4.74
N ASP A 290 -11.46 -13.52 4.98
CA ASP A 290 -10.49 -12.44 5.14
C ASP A 290 -9.97 -12.30 6.57
N ALA A 291 -10.52 -13.04 7.54
CA ALA A 291 -10.13 -12.92 8.95
C ALA A 291 -8.63 -13.13 9.19
N GLY A 292 -7.98 -14.02 8.41
CA GLY A 292 -6.54 -14.28 8.51
C GLY A 292 -5.64 -13.10 8.09
N ASN A 293 -6.23 -12.07 7.49
CA ASN A 293 -5.51 -10.88 7.04
C ASN A 293 -5.39 -9.78 8.11
N TYR A 294 -6.05 -9.98 9.26
CA TYR A 294 -6.13 -9.01 10.34
C TYR A 294 -5.59 -9.58 11.65
N GLU A 295 -5.24 -8.68 12.55
CA GLU A 295 -4.89 -8.99 13.93
C GLU A 295 -5.74 -8.15 14.87
N PHE A 296 -6.46 -8.82 15.77
CA PHE A 296 -7.31 -8.21 16.80
C PHE A 296 -6.89 -8.70 18.18
N ASP A 297 -7.16 -7.90 19.22
CA ASP A 297 -7.12 -8.39 20.59
C ASP A 297 -8.20 -9.46 20.82
N THR A 298 -7.87 -10.49 21.61
CA THR A 298 -8.82 -11.55 21.98
C THR A 298 -10.10 -10.97 22.57
N ASP A 299 -9.94 -10.05 23.51
CA ASP A 299 -11.02 -9.29 24.16
C ASP A 299 -10.73 -7.79 24.05
N GLY A 300 -11.79 -6.98 23.98
CA GLY A 300 -11.72 -5.53 24.11
C GLY A 300 -11.77 -5.09 25.58
N TYR A 301 -11.22 -3.91 25.85
CA TYR A 301 -11.25 -3.31 27.19
C TYR A 301 -11.53 -1.81 27.13
N GLY A 302 -12.42 -1.35 28.00
CA GLY A 302 -12.77 0.06 28.19
C GLY A 302 -12.88 0.41 29.67
N LYS A 303 -13.46 1.59 29.93
CA LYS A 303 -13.68 2.10 31.28
C LYS A 303 -15.15 2.43 31.51
N GLY A 304 -15.55 2.47 32.77
CA GLY A 304 -16.90 2.85 33.13
C GLY A 304 -17.09 3.04 34.63
N TYR A 305 -18.35 3.18 35.03
CA TYR A 305 -18.73 3.24 36.44
C TYR A 305 -20.10 2.59 36.69
N ILE A 306 -20.28 2.10 37.91
CA ILE A 306 -21.58 1.66 38.42
C ILE A 306 -22.00 2.66 39.49
N GLU A 307 -23.11 3.35 39.30
CA GLU A 307 -23.67 4.29 40.26
C GLU A 307 -24.24 3.58 41.48
N ARG A 308 -24.07 4.17 42.67
CA ARG A 308 -24.67 3.63 43.89
C ARG A 308 -26.20 3.69 43.79
N ALA A 309 -26.86 2.62 44.24
CA ALA A 309 -28.30 2.64 44.45
C ALA A 309 -28.65 3.55 45.64
N THR A 310 -29.80 4.23 45.54
CA THR A 310 -30.36 5.03 46.63
C THR A 310 -31.33 4.18 47.43
N ILE A 311 -31.15 4.13 48.74
CA ILE A 311 -32.13 3.54 49.64
C ILE A 311 -33.21 4.59 49.92
N ASN A 312 -34.44 4.30 49.52
CA ASN A 312 -35.59 5.13 49.85
C ASN A 312 -36.37 4.51 51.02
N VAL A 313 -36.24 5.09 52.20
CA VAL A 313 -36.88 4.58 53.43
C VAL A 313 -38.41 4.70 53.43
N ASN A 314 -38.97 5.50 52.52
CA ASN A 314 -40.42 5.62 52.32
C ASN A 314 -40.94 4.67 51.24
N ASP A 315 -40.06 3.90 50.59
CA ASP A 315 -40.44 2.89 49.62
C ASP A 315 -40.97 1.64 50.36
N PRO A 316 -42.15 1.09 49.99
CA PRO A 316 -42.69 -0.12 50.62
C PRO A 316 -41.76 -1.35 50.55
N SER A 317 -40.77 -1.36 49.63
CA SER A 317 -39.74 -2.40 49.55
C SER A 317 -38.65 -2.29 50.61
N PHE A 318 -38.50 -1.12 51.27
CA PHE A 318 -37.62 -0.97 52.42
C PHE A 318 -38.33 -1.48 53.68
N THR A 319 -38.04 -2.71 54.07
CA THR A 319 -38.59 -3.33 55.27
C THR A 319 -37.59 -3.27 56.42
N PHE A 320 -38.10 -3.05 57.63
CA PHE A 320 -37.35 -3.17 58.88
C PHE A 320 -38.15 -4.08 59.82
N THR A 321 -37.53 -5.16 60.28
CA THR A 321 -38.14 -6.12 61.20
C THR A 321 -37.36 -6.18 62.50
N ALA A 322 -38.08 -6.19 63.62
CA ALA A 322 -37.54 -6.39 64.94
C ALA A 322 -38.48 -7.28 65.75
N THR A 323 -37.92 -8.08 66.65
CA THR A 323 -38.68 -8.86 67.62
C THR A 323 -39.23 -7.98 68.74
N ASP A 324 -40.27 -8.46 69.43
CA ASP A 324 -40.90 -7.74 70.53
C ASP A 324 -39.90 -7.43 71.64
N ALA A 325 -39.68 -6.14 71.89
CA ALA A 325 -38.85 -5.69 73.00
C ALA A 325 -39.60 -5.82 74.33
N SER A 326 -38.96 -6.42 75.34
CA SER A 326 -39.52 -6.55 76.69
C SER A 326 -38.49 -6.17 77.76
N LYS A 327 -38.96 -5.51 78.83
CA LYS A 327 -38.13 -5.17 80.00
C LYS A 327 -38.94 -5.25 81.29
N VAL A 328 -38.24 -5.40 82.41
CA VAL A 328 -38.83 -5.18 83.74
C VAL A 328 -38.98 -3.67 83.98
N TYR A 329 -40.07 -3.25 84.62
CA TYR A 329 -40.31 -1.84 84.96
C TYR A 329 -39.15 -1.30 85.80
N ASP A 330 -38.56 -0.19 85.34
CA ASP A 330 -37.38 0.42 85.94
C ASP A 330 -37.49 1.95 86.04
N GLY A 331 -38.69 2.50 85.82
CA GLY A 331 -38.94 3.95 85.85
C GLY A 331 -38.34 4.73 84.67
N THR A 332 -37.77 4.07 83.66
CA THR A 332 -37.14 4.73 82.50
C THR A 332 -37.90 4.46 81.20
N THR A 333 -37.64 5.24 80.14
CA THR A 333 -38.15 4.99 78.78
C THR A 333 -37.19 4.12 77.94
N ALA A 334 -36.03 3.74 78.48
CA ALA A 334 -35.02 3.00 77.73
C ALA A 334 -35.49 1.59 77.38
N VAL A 335 -35.31 1.18 76.11
CA VAL A 335 -35.40 -0.22 75.69
C VAL A 335 -34.16 -0.95 76.19
N LYS A 336 -34.33 -2.17 76.72
CA LYS A 336 -33.24 -2.97 77.25
C LYS A 336 -33.26 -4.37 76.63
N TYR A 337 -32.11 -4.86 76.21
CA TYR A 337 -31.91 -6.26 75.85
C TYR A 337 -31.13 -6.93 76.98
N ASN A 338 -31.71 -7.98 77.59
CA ASN A 338 -31.14 -8.65 78.77
C ASN A 338 -30.69 -7.69 79.88
N GLY A 339 -31.45 -6.61 80.10
CA GLY A 339 -31.18 -5.61 81.14
C GLY A 339 -30.24 -4.47 80.75
N SER A 340 -29.59 -4.54 79.58
CA SER A 340 -28.70 -3.49 79.08
C SER A 340 -29.39 -2.56 78.08
N ALA A 341 -29.21 -1.25 78.26
CA ALA A 341 -29.68 -0.21 77.34
C ALA A 341 -28.60 0.23 76.32
N ALA A 342 -27.44 -0.43 76.32
CA ALA A 342 -26.39 -0.11 75.36
C ALA A 342 -26.85 -0.40 73.94
N SER A 343 -26.53 0.47 72.97
CA SER A 343 -27.00 0.36 71.59
C SER A 343 -26.59 -0.96 70.92
N ASN A 344 -25.43 -1.50 71.29
CA ASN A 344 -24.97 -2.81 70.79
C ASN A 344 -25.84 -3.97 71.31
N ASP A 345 -26.37 -3.85 72.53
CA ASP A 345 -27.23 -4.88 73.12
C ASP A 345 -28.66 -4.77 72.59
N VAL A 346 -29.20 -3.55 72.52
CA VAL A 346 -30.55 -3.30 71.97
C VAL A 346 -30.65 -3.70 70.49
N ARG A 347 -29.54 -3.63 69.73
CA ARG A 347 -29.46 -4.12 68.34
C ARG A 347 -29.90 -5.58 68.20
N ASN A 348 -29.76 -6.40 69.25
CA ASN A 348 -30.13 -7.82 69.20
C ASN A 348 -31.64 -8.08 69.04
N TYR A 349 -32.50 -7.05 69.11
CA TYR A 349 -33.90 -7.17 68.72
C TYR A 349 -34.10 -7.14 67.19
N ILE A 350 -33.16 -6.61 66.41
CA ILE A 350 -33.23 -6.53 64.95
C ILE A 350 -32.92 -7.91 64.37
N THR A 351 -33.84 -8.47 63.60
CA THR A 351 -33.69 -9.76 62.94
C THR A 351 -33.42 -9.59 61.46
N ASN A 352 -32.73 -10.55 60.84
CA ASN A 352 -32.60 -10.64 59.38
C ASN A 352 -33.94 -10.99 58.72
#